data_AF-A0A261FLN8-F1
#
_entry.id   AF-A0A261FLN8-F1
#
_cell.length_a   1.000
_cell.length_b   1.000
_cell.length_c   1.000
_cell.angle_alpha   90.00
_cell.angle_beta   90.00
_cell.angle_gamma   90.00
#
_symmetry.space_group_name_H-M   'P 1'
#
loop_
_entity.id
_entity.type
_entity.pdbx_description
1 polymer ?
#
loop_
_entity_poly.entity_id
_entity_poly.type
_entity_poly.pdbx_seq_one_letter_code
_entity_poly.pdbx_strand_id
1 'polypeptide(L)'
;MSALTTGLQLTIHKLAAMSGYSGCARATITARRADGVDGRQVREVTCVTVRDGRATLRFRPLEDGAAGDLDASVADDAGTVVWRSQLRRASYYEQFETIREAYAALRRAAKAMRSESVDIVSRAADPAN
;
A
#
# COMPACT_ATOMS: atom_id res chain seq x y z
N MET A 1 -16.60 -10.13 -2.97
CA MET A 1 -15.49 -9.25 -2.54
C MET A 1 -15.11 -9.60 -1.12
N SER A 2 -13.88 -10.10 -0.95
CA SER A 2 -13.29 -10.46 0.35
C SER A 2 -12.84 -9.22 1.14
N ALA A 3 -12.56 -9.37 2.44
CA ALA A 3 -12.03 -8.33 3.34
C ALA A 3 -10.61 -8.67 3.81
N LEU A 4 -9.81 -7.67 4.17
CA LEU A 4 -8.50 -7.90 4.79
C LEU A 4 -8.73 -8.45 6.20
N THR A 5 -8.08 -9.56 6.53
CA THR A 5 -8.18 -10.14 7.87
C THR A 5 -7.59 -9.18 8.91
N THR A 6 -8.09 -9.22 10.15
CA THR A 6 -7.56 -8.41 11.25
C THR A 6 -6.06 -8.62 11.45
N GLY A 7 -5.58 -9.86 11.27
CA GLY A 7 -4.15 -10.19 11.32
C GLY A 7 -3.34 -9.43 10.27
N LEU A 8 -3.78 -9.43 9.01
CA LEU A 8 -3.13 -8.66 7.94
C LEU A 8 -3.14 -7.16 8.21
N GLN A 9 -4.27 -6.62 8.67
CA GLN A 9 -4.37 -5.21 9.02
C GLN A 9 -3.32 -4.83 10.09
N LEU A 10 -3.20 -5.62 11.16
CA LEU A 10 -2.20 -5.40 12.20
C LEU A 10 -0.77 -5.49 11.67
N THR A 11 -0.46 -6.46 10.81
CA THR A 11 0.86 -6.61 10.19
C THR A 11 1.19 -5.41 9.31
N ILE A 12 0.25 -4.96 8.47
CA ILE A 12 0.39 -3.76 7.63
C ILE A 12 0.69 -2.54 8.49
N HIS A 13 -0.03 -2.35 9.60
CA HIS A 13 0.18 -1.21 10.51
C HIS A 13 1.51 -1.27 11.26
N LYS A 14 1.90 -2.44 11.77
CA LYS A 14 3.20 -2.62 12.45
C LYS A 14 4.37 -2.35 11.52
N LEU A 15 4.31 -2.87 10.29
CA LEU A 15 5.35 -2.65 9.29
C LEU A 15 5.37 -1.21 8.77
N ALA A 16 4.21 -0.54 8.69
CA ALA A 16 4.17 0.90 8.44
C ALA A 16 5.01 1.64 9.48
N ALA A 17 4.78 1.33 10.77
CA ALA A 17 5.48 1.99 11.87
C ALA A 17 7.00 1.75 11.82
N MET A 18 7.42 0.49 11.67
CA MET A 18 8.84 0.14 11.56
C MET A 18 9.53 0.76 10.33
N SER A 19 8.77 0.98 9.25
CA SER A 19 9.28 1.59 8.01
C SER A 19 9.29 3.12 8.05
N GLY A 20 9.03 3.74 9.21
CA GLY A 20 9.00 5.20 9.38
C GLY A 20 7.71 5.86 8.87
N TYR A 21 6.66 5.07 8.60
CA TYR A 21 5.32 5.55 8.26
C TYR A 21 4.40 5.60 9.49
N SER A 22 4.93 5.40 10.70
CA SER A 22 4.24 5.59 12.00
C SER A 22 3.77 7.04 12.14
N GLY A 23 2.47 7.27 12.04
CA GLY A 23 1.87 8.60 12.21
C GLY A 23 1.62 9.38 10.92
N CYS A 24 1.80 8.77 9.76
CA CYS A 24 1.49 9.46 8.52
C CYS A 24 -0.01 9.69 8.40
N ALA A 25 -0.42 10.96 8.27
CA ALA A 25 -1.67 11.45 7.71
C ALA A 25 -1.93 10.96 6.25
N ARG A 26 -1.29 9.87 5.84
CA ARG A 26 -1.21 9.30 4.49
C ARG A 26 -1.66 7.84 4.44
N ALA A 27 -1.86 7.19 5.58
CA ALA A 27 -2.47 5.86 5.64
C ALA A 27 -4.00 5.99 5.68
N THR A 28 -4.68 5.65 4.58
CA THR A 28 -6.14 5.69 4.48
C THR A 28 -6.70 4.27 4.49
N ILE A 29 -7.62 4.00 5.41
CA ILE A 29 -8.33 2.72 5.50
C ILE A 29 -9.68 2.88 4.84
N THR A 30 -9.90 2.18 3.74
CA THR A 30 -11.22 2.04 3.13
C THR A 30 -11.89 0.80 3.69
N ALA A 31 -13.11 0.96 4.16
CA ALA A 31 -13.90 -0.12 4.70
C ALA A 31 -15.35 0.00 4.26
N ARG A 32 -16.04 -1.13 4.16
CA ARG A 32 -17.48 -1.20 3.92
C ARG A 32 -18.20 -1.75 5.15
N ARG A 33 -19.51 -1.54 5.19
CA ARG A 33 -20.39 -2.22 6.14
C ARG A 33 -20.86 -3.54 5.52
N ALA A 34 -20.88 -4.59 6.32
CA ALA A 34 -21.38 -5.90 5.97
C ALA A 34 -22.25 -6.44 7.11
N ASP A 35 -23.24 -7.25 6.79
CA ASP A 35 -24.10 -7.89 7.78
C ASP A 35 -23.33 -9.02 8.47
N GLY A 36 -23.12 -8.90 9.79
CA GLY A 36 -22.54 -9.96 10.60
C GLY A 36 -23.53 -11.09 10.86
N VAL A 37 -22.99 -12.24 11.30
CA VAL A 37 -23.76 -13.47 11.57
C VAL A 37 -24.90 -13.25 12.59
N ASP A 38 -24.72 -12.30 13.51
CA ASP A 38 -25.72 -11.95 14.54
C ASP A 38 -26.64 -10.76 14.13
N GLY A 39 -26.69 -10.40 12.85
CA GLY A 39 -27.44 -9.23 12.36
C GLY A 39 -26.81 -7.87 12.73
N ARG A 40 -25.64 -7.89 13.39
CA ARG A 40 -24.87 -6.69 13.70
C ARG A 40 -24.02 -6.28 12.51
N GLN A 41 -24.08 -5.00 12.12
CA GLN A 41 -23.21 -4.43 11.09
C GLN A 41 -21.73 -4.55 11.50
N VAL A 42 -20.93 -5.22 10.66
CA VAL A 42 -19.48 -5.35 10.81
C VAL A 42 -18.77 -4.45 9.80
N ARG A 43 -17.65 -3.85 10.21
CA ARG A 43 -16.81 -3.02 9.34
C ARG A 43 -15.73 -3.88 8.71
N GLU A 44 -15.82 -4.08 7.40
CA GLU A 44 -14.87 -4.87 6.62
C GLU A 44 -13.88 -3.95 5.91
N VAL A 45 -12.59 -4.09 6.22
CA VAL A 45 -11.55 -3.32 5.55
C VAL A 45 -11.31 -3.91 4.15
N THR A 46 -11.55 -3.11 3.13
CA THR A 46 -11.43 -3.50 1.71
C THR A 46 -10.16 -2.95 1.06
N CYS A 47 -9.54 -1.94 1.65
CA CYS A 47 -8.26 -1.42 1.17
C CYS A 47 -7.52 -0.68 2.30
N VAL A 48 -6.20 -0.86 2.37
CA VAL A 48 -5.30 0.03 3.10
C VAL A 48 -4.39 0.71 2.09
N THR A 49 -4.45 2.04 2.05
CA THR A 49 -3.61 2.86 1.18
C THR A 49 -2.58 3.60 2.02
N VAL A 50 -1.32 3.66 1.57
CA VAL A 50 -0.26 4.46 2.19
C VAL A 50 0.38 5.33 1.12
N ARG A 51 0.39 6.65 1.31
CA ARG A 51 1.03 7.59 0.37
C ARG A 51 2.42 8.01 0.88
N ASP A 52 3.40 8.14 -0.01
CA ASP A 52 4.69 8.78 0.27
C ASP A 52 5.06 9.72 -0.88
N GLY A 53 4.84 11.03 -0.67
CA GLY A 53 4.95 12.03 -1.73
C GLY A 53 3.97 11.74 -2.87
N ARG A 54 4.53 11.45 -4.05
CA ARG A 54 3.82 11.15 -5.29
C ARG A 54 3.57 9.64 -5.51
N ALA A 55 4.15 8.77 -4.69
CA ALA A 55 3.93 7.33 -4.78
C ALA A 55 2.82 6.88 -3.83
N THR A 56 2.05 5.86 -4.24
CA THR A 56 0.92 5.31 -3.49
C THR A 56 1.02 3.80 -3.39
N LEU A 57 1.08 3.27 -2.19
CA LEU A 57 0.97 1.84 -1.88
C LEU A 57 -0.47 1.49 -1.55
N ARG A 58 -0.99 0.39 -2.07
CA ARG A 58 -2.33 -0.15 -1.79
C ARG A 58 -2.24 -1.62 -1.45
N PHE A 59 -2.96 -2.00 -0.41
CA PHE A 59 -3.20 -3.37 0.02
C PHE A 59 -4.69 -3.67 -0.14
N ARG A 60 -5.04 -4.69 -0.90
CA ARG A 60 -6.43 -5.09 -1.14
C ARG A 60 -6.60 -6.60 -1.02
N PRO A 61 -7.76 -7.09 -0.57
CA PRO A 61 -8.11 -8.51 -0.68
C PRO A 61 -8.13 -8.91 -2.16
N LEU A 62 -7.70 -10.14 -2.46
CA LEU A 62 -7.93 -10.71 -3.80
C LEU A 62 -9.41 -11.08 -3.96
N GLU A 63 -10.03 -10.70 -5.09
CA GLU A 63 -11.48 -10.84 -5.31
C GLU A 63 -11.96 -12.30 -5.26
N ASP A 64 -11.15 -13.23 -5.79
CA ASP A 64 -11.38 -14.69 -5.76
C ASP A 64 -10.39 -15.39 -4.81
N GLY A 65 -9.95 -14.69 -3.79
CA GLY A 65 -8.96 -15.16 -2.83
C GLY A 65 -9.58 -15.73 -1.55
N ALA A 66 -8.86 -16.67 -0.92
CA ALA A 66 -9.16 -17.10 0.43
C ALA A 66 -8.96 -15.95 1.45
N ALA A 67 -9.47 -16.11 2.66
CA ALA A 67 -9.17 -15.18 3.75
C ALA A 67 -7.65 -15.15 4.00
N GLY A 68 -7.02 -13.99 3.81
CA GLY A 68 -5.56 -13.84 3.89
C GLY A 68 -4.88 -13.65 2.53
N ASP A 69 -5.61 -13.82 1.44
CA ASP A 69 -5.12 -13.53 0.10
C ASP A 69 -5.08 -12.02 -0.14
N LEU A 70 -3.93 -11.53 -0.65
CA LEU A 70 -3.59 -10.11 -0.65
C LEU A 70 -3.01 -9.69 -2.00
N ASP A 71 -3.46 -8.55 -2.50
CA ASP A 71 -2.86 -7.78 -3.59
C ASP A 71 -2.17 -6.55 -2.98
N ALA A 72 -0.86 -6.47 -3.12
CA ALA A 72 -0.06 -5.30 -2.74
C ALA A 72 0.48 -4.63 -4.00
N SER A 73 0.22 -3.33 -4.17
CA SER A 73 0.63 -2.60 -5.37
C SER A 73 1.13 -1.21 -5.03
N VAL A 74 2.24 -0.80 -5.66
CA VAL A 74 2.74 0.58 -5.61
C VAL A 74 2.49 1.22 -6.98
N ALA A 75 1.85 2.38 -6.96
CA ALA A 75 1.61 3.20 -8.13
C ALA A 75 2.35 4.55 -8.03
N ASP A 76 2.68 5.10 -9.19
CA ASP A 76 3.21 6.46 -9.32
C ASP A 76 2.10 7.53 -9.23
N ASP A 77 2.43 8.80 -9.49
CA ASP A 77 1.48 9.92 -9.42
C ASP A 77 0.44 9.87 -10.55
N ALA A 78 0.84 9.31 -11.70
CA ALA A 78 -0.04 9.08 -12.84
C ALA A 78 -0.96 7.86 -12.63
N GLY A 79 -0.77 7.12 -11.54
CA GLY A 79 -1.51 5.90 -11.24
C GLY A 79 -0.97 4.64 -11.93
N THR A 80 0.18 4.73 -12.61
CA THR A 80 0.85 3.58 -13.22
C THR A 80 1.41 2.69 -12.13
N VAL A 81 1.08 1.40 -12.18
CA VAL A 81 1.61 0.41 -11.22
C VAL A 81 3.06 0.12 -11.55
N VAL A 82 3.98 0.56 -10.69
CA VAL A 82 5.43 0.37 -10.84
C VAL A 82 5.95 -0.86 -10.08
N TRP A 83 5.16 -1.39 -9.14
CA TRP A 83 5.44 -2.63 -8.45
C TRP A 83 4.14 -3.29 -7.99
N ARG A 84 4.08 -4.63 -8.05
CA ARG A 84 2.93 -5.41 -7.60
C ARG A 84 3.37 -6.78 -7.12
N SER A 85 2.76 -7.25 -6.03
CA SER A 85 2.85 -8.63 -5.58
C SER A 85 1.47 -9.14 -5.16
N GLN A 86 1.20 -10.40 -5.48
CA GLN A 86 -0.03 -11.09 -5.13
C GLN A 86 0.30 -12.32 -4.30
N LEU A 87 -0.41 -12.47 -3.19
CA LEU A 87 -0.25 -13.59 -2.28
C LEU A 87 -1.54 -14.40 -2.21
N ARG A 88 -1.42 -15.71 -2.46
CA ARG A 88 -2.51 -16.67 -2.32
C ARG A 88 -2.10 -17.75 -1.32
N ARG A 89 -2.93 -17.99 -0.30
CA ARG A 89 -2.71 -18.98 0.76
C ARG A 89 -1.33 -18.87 1.42
N ALA A 90 -0.79 -17.66 1.47
CA ALA A 90 0.54 -17.38 1.97
C ALA A 90 0.60 -17.59 3.48
N SER A 91 1.70 -18.18 3.96
CA SER A 91 2.02 -18.26 5.37
C SER A 91 2.17 -16.87 5.99
N TYR A 92 2.14 -16.79 7.33
CA TYR A 92 2.37 -15.54 8.05
C TYR A 92 3.70 -14.87 7.66
N TYR A 93 4.78 -15.65 7.48
CA TYR A 93 6.09 -15.14 7.11
C TYR A 93 6.11 -14.57 5.69
N GLU A 94 5.47 -15.23 4.73
CA GLU A 94 5.37 -14.73 3.35
C GLU A 94 4.54 -13.44 3.27
N GLN A 95 3.46 -13.35 4.07
CA GLN A 95 2.69 -12.12 4.22
C GLN A 95 3.56 -10.98 4.78
N PHE A 96 4.32 -11.26 5.85
CA PHE A 96 5.21 -10.29 6.45
C PHE A 96 6.27 -9.78 5.48
N GLU A 97 6.97 -10.68 4.78
CA GLU A 97 8.00 -10.32 3.81
C GLU A 97 7.43 -9.50 2.65
N THR A 98 6.28 -9.89 2.10
CA THR A 98 5.65 -9.14 1.00
C THR A 98 5.24 -7.73 1.44
N ILE A 99 4.68 -7.58 2.65
CA ILE A 99 4.32 -6.26 3.17
C ILE A 99 5.59 -5.42 3.38
N ARG A 100 6.69 -6.02 3.87
CA ARG A 100 7.99 -5.36 4.04
C ARG A 100 8.55 -4.89 2.70
N GLU A 101 8.52 -5.75 1.69
CA GLU A 101 8.94 -5.43 0.32
C GLU A 101 8.09 -4.33 -0.31
N ALA A 102 6.78 -4.34 -0.07
CA ALA A 102 5.86 -3.32 -0.56
C ALA A 102 6.21 -1.92 -0.01
N TYR A 103 6.53 -1.81 1.28
CA TYR A 103 7.02 -0.55 1.86
C TYR A 103 8.38 -0.13 1.31
N ALA A 104 9.29 -1.09 1.08
CA ALA A 104 10.57 -0.79 0.43
C ALA A 104 10.37 -0.30 -1.01
N ALA A 105 9.46 -0.90 -1.78
CA ALA A 105 9.09 -0.48 -3.13
C ALA A 105 8.47 0.93 -3.13
N LEU A 106 7.57 1.23 -2.18
CA LEU A 106 7.01 2.57 -1.99
C LEU A 106 8.11 3.61 -1.79
N ARG A 107 9.08 3.31 -0.90
CA ARG A 107 10.19 4.22 -0.60
C ARG A 107 11.08 4.45 -1.82
N ARG A 108 11.36 3.40 -2.61
CA ARG A 108 12.14 3.50 -3.85
C ARG A 108 11.41 4.36 -4.89
N ALA A 109 10.12 4.13 -5.10
CA ALA A 109 9.30 4.92 -6.01
C ALA A 109 9.27 6.40 -5.61
N ALA A 110 8.99 6.68 -4.33
CA ALA A 110 9.00 8.04 -3.80
C ALA A 110 10.36 8.74 -3.94
N LYS A 111 11.47 7.99 -3.85
CA LYS A 111 12.82 8.53 -4.08
C LYS A 111 13.08 8.84 -5.55
N ALA A 112 12.72 7.93 -6.46
CA ALA A 112 12.92 8.11 -7.91
C ALA A 112 12.22 9.38 -8.42
N MET A 113 10.98 9.60 -8.00
CA MET A 113 10.20 10.79 -8.38
C MET A 113 10.73 12.10 -7.83
N ARG A 114 11.36 12.07 -6.64
CA ARG A 114 12.04 13.23 -6.08
C ARG A 114 13.27 13.58 -6.91
N SER A 115 14.01 12.58 -7.39
CA SER A 115 15.18 12.79 -8.26
C SER A 115 14.77 13.42 -9.59
N GLU A 116 13.75 12.86 -10.25
CA GLU A 116 13.24 13.38 -11.53
C GLU A 116 12.78 14.84 -11.41
N SER A 117 12.13 15.21 -10.30
CA SER A 117 11.71 16.59 -10.06
C SER A 117 12.92 17.55 -9.90
N VAL A 118 14.01 17.09 -9.29
CA VAL A 118 15.25 17.88 -9.16
C VAL A 118 15.96 18.02 -10.50
N ASP A 119 15.99 16.96 -11.30
CA ASP A 119 16.61 16.96 -12.63
C ASP A 119 15.86 17.89 -13.60
N ILE A 120 14.52 17.91 -13.57
CA ILE A 120 13.71 18.84 -14.39
C ILE A 120 13.98 20.30 -14.00
N VAL A 121 14.02 20.61 -12.70
CA VAL A 121 14.29 21.98 -12.21
C VAL A 121 15.72 22.41 -12.55
N SER A 122 16.69 21.51 -12.42
CA SER A 122 18.09 21.80 -12.76
C SER A 122 18.28 22.04 -14.25
N ARG A 123 17.55 21.31 -15.11
CA ARG A 123 17.57 21.50 -16.56
C ARG A 123 16.83 22.76 -17.02
N ALA A 124 15.80 23.19 -16.28
CA ALA A 124 15.10 24.44 -16.54
C ALA A 124 15.89 25.68 -16.03
N ALA A 125 16.82 25.50 -15.10
CA ALA A 125 17.65 26.56 -14.54
C ALA A 125 18.92 26.86 -15.36
N ASP A 126 19.09 26.23 -16.53
CA ASP A 126 20.16 26.52 -17.48
C ASP A 126 19.58 27.23 -18.73
N PRO A 127 19.21 28.52 -18.64
CA PRO A 127 19.05 29.34 -19.82
C PRO A 127 20.45 29.63 -20.34
N ALA A 128 20.92 28.82 -21.28
CA ALA A 128 22.08 29.18 -22.08
C ALA A 128 21.80 30.50 -22.81
N ASN A 129 22.61 31.51 -22.44
CA ASN A 129 22.92 32.76 -23.16
C ASN A 129 21.97 33.95 -23.01
#